data_AF-A0A1B0ZJT8-F1
#
_entry.id   AF-A0A1B0ZJT8-F1
#
_cell.length_a   1.000
_cell.length_b   1.000
_cell.length_c   1.000
_cell.angle_alpha   90.00
_cell.angle_beta   90.00
_cell.angle_gamma   90.00
#
_symmetry.space_group_name_H-M   'P 1'
#
loop_
_entity.id
_entity.type
_entity.pdbx_description
1 polymer ?
#
loop_
_entity_poly.entity_id
_entity_poly.type
_entity_poly.pdbx_seq_one_letter_code
_entity_poly.pdbx_strand_id
1 'polypeptide(L)'
;MSEPLTLSGIAPSPSIAYLRALIGEGETLREEIEGDADRLMQIVREKLEGFLMPYEFGLKEILTKIEILSGEWDVTTPHNPIEHVKTRVKSMDSLLGKLVRTGCPPDLEEIRHRIRDIGGARITCSYVQDCYLVAHALASQPDITLLEEKDYIANVKPSGYRSLHLILEVPVFLSTRTIDVPIEVQIRTIAMDFWASAEHELKYKYKGELPAEMRAKLVQIAATAASLDEQMGIVREQIEGPSLPTRDNA
;
A
#
# COMPACT_ATOMS: atom_id res chain seq x y z
N MET A 1 -24.58 -29.93 3.06
CA MET A 1 -24.61 -28.45 3.19
C MET A 1 -23.68 -28.11 4.33
N SER A 2 -22.40 -27.90 4.02
CA SER A 2 -21.33 -27.64 5.00
C SER A 2 -21.29 -26.17 5.37
N GLU A 3 -21.28 -25.89 6.67
CA GLU A 3 -21.16 -24.54 7.24
C GLU A 3 -19.84 -23.89 6.85
N PRO A 4 -19.82 -22.56 6.62
CA PRO A 4 -18.58 -21.83 6.39
C PRO A 4 -17.73 -21.82 7.66
N LEU A 5 -16.45 -22.21 7.55
CA LEU A 5 -15.46 -21.97 8.61
C LEU A 5 -15.35 -20.45 8.83
N THR A 6 -15.96 -19.96 9.91
CA THR A 6 -15.84 -18.56 10.32
C THR A 6 -14.51 -18.36 11.03
N LEU A 7 -13.51 -17.88 10.29
CA LEU A 7 -12.33 -17.23 10.85
C LEU A 7 -12.70 -15.79 11.23
N SER A 8 -12.73 -15.51 12.54
CA SER A 8 -12.69 -14.17 13.16
C SER A 8 -13.42 -13.01 12.43
N GLY A 9 -14.74 -13.10 12.32
CA GLY A 9 -15.67 -12.00 12.65
C GLY A 9 -15.74 -10.69 11.83
N ILE A 10 -14.84 -10.33 10.90
CA ILE A 10 -14.97 -9.04 10.16
C ILE A 10 -14.62 -9.11 8.65
N ALA A 11 -14.00 -10.18 8.13
CA ALA A 11 -13.73 -10.30 6.69
C ALA A 11 -14.52 -11.45 6.05
N PRO A 12 -15.05 -11.29 4.82
CA PRO A 12 -15.69 -12.40 4.12
C PRO A 12 -14.63 -13.47 3.84
N SER A 13 -14.88 -14.70 4.28
CA SER A 13 -13.96 -15.83 4.12
C SER A 13 -14.17 -16.51 2.75
N PRO A 14 -13.10 -16.94 2.07
CA PRO A 14 -13.22 -17.67 0.81
C PRO A 14 -13.90 -19.03 1.02
N SER A 15 -14.62 -19.51 0.01
CA SER A 15 -15.21 -20.85 0.05
C SER A 15 -14.15 -21.95 -0.05
N ILE A 16 -14.44 -23.15 0.45
CA ILE A 16 -13.54 -24.31 0.31
C ILE A 16 -13.23 -24.59 -1.17
N ALA A 17 -14.21 -24.45 -2.06
CA ALA A 17 -14.02 -24.61 -3.51
C ALA A 17 -13.02 -23.58 -4.07
N TYR A 18 -13.07 -22.34 -3.58
CA TYR A 18 -12.12 -21.30 -3.96
C TYR A 18 -10.70 -21.64 -3.50
N LEU A 19 -10.55 -22.07 -2.24
CA LEU A 19 -9.25 -22.44 -1.68
C LEU A 19 -8.64 -23.64 -2.41
N ARG A 20 -9.45 -24.64 -2.77
CA ARG A 20 -9.03 -25.79 -3.57
C ARG A 20 -8.58 -25.40 -4.97
N ALA A 21 -9.31 -24.50 -5.64
CA ALA A 21 -8.90 -23.96 -6.93
C ALA A 21 -7.58 -23.19 -6.82
N LEU A 22 -7.40 -22.41 -5.75
CA LEU A 22 -6.19 -21.61 -5.52
C LEU A 22 -4.94 -22.48 -5.38
N ILE A 23 -5.04 -23.65 -4.74
CA ILE A 23 -3.91 -24.59 -4.58
C ILE A 23 -3.60 -25.39 -5.84
N GLY A 24 -4.54 -25.48 -6.79
CA GLY A 24 -4.39 -26.25 -8.02
C GLY A 24 -4.52 -27.75 -7.75
N GLU A 25 -5.65 -28.35 -8.12
CA GLU A 25 -5.92 -29.76 -7.83
C GLU A 25 -5.21 -30.68 -8.83
N GLY A 26 -4.06 -31.25 -8.45
CA GLY A 26 -3.61 -32.54 -8.99
C GLY A 26 -4.34 -33.70 -8.30
N GLU A 27 -4.55 -34.83 -8.98
CA GLU A 27 -5.29 -36.00 -8.44
C GLU A 27 -4.76 -36.47 -7.07
N THR A 28 -3.45 -36.43 -6.85
CA THR A 28 -2.78 -36.80 -5.59
C THR A 28 -3.16 -35.91 -4.40
N LEU A 29 -3.42 -34.62 -4.65
CA LEU A 29 -3.77 -33.66 -3.60
C LEU A 29 -5.24 -33.80 -3.14
N ARG A 30 -6.10 -34.37 -3.99
CA ARG A 30 -7.53 -34.55 -3.70
C ARG A 30 -7.78 -35.62 -2.65
N GLU A 31 -7.03 -36.72 -2.69
CA GLU A 31 -7.13 -37.84 -1.73
C GLU A 31 -6.58 -37.47 -0.35
N GLU A 32 -5.52 -36.66 -0.27
CA GLU A 32 -4.90 -36.24 1.00
C GLU A 32 -5.71 -35.19 1.79
N ILE A 33 -6.61 -34.47 1.13
CA ILE A 33 -7.38 -33.34 1.72
C ILE A 33 -8.82 -33.75 2.09
N GLU A 34 -9.22 -34.98 1.82
CA GLU A 34 -10.60 -35.41 1.98
C GLU A 34 -11.01 -35.47 3.46
N GLY A 35 -11.72 -34.43 3.93
CA GLY A 35 -12.26 -34.32 5.29
C GLY A 35 -11.38 -33.56 6.29
N ASP A 36 -10.20 -33.08 5.90
CA ASP A 36 -9.27 -32.37 6.79
C ASP A 36 -9.13 -30.89 6.40
N ALA A 37 -9.92 -30.04 7.08
CA ALA A 37 -9.90 -28.60 6.88
C ALA A 37 -8.58 -27.95 7.33
N ASP A 38 -7.94 -28.50 8.35
CA ASP A 38 -6.68 -27.96 8.88
C ASP A 38 -5.55 -28.23 7.88
N ARG A 39 -5.53 -29.42 7.29
CA ARG A 39 -4.58 -29.78 6.23
C ARG A 39 -4.73 -28.93 4.98
N LEU A 40 -5.98 -28.67 4.55
CA LEU A 40 -6.24 -27.74 3.44
C LEU A 40 -5.67 -26.35 3.73
N MET A 41 -5.93 -25.82 4.93
CA MET A 41 -5.45 -24.50 5.32
C MET A 41 -3.93 -24.43 5.42
N GLN A 42 -3.26 -25.52 5.82
CA GLN A 42 -1.81 -25.61 5.80
C GLN A 42 -1.26 -25.48 4.37
N ILE A 43 -1.80 -26.23 3.41
CA ILE A 43 -1.33 -26.19 2.02
C ILE A 43 -1.59 -24.81 1.39
N VAL A 44 -2.75 -24.22 1.66
CA VAL A 44 -3.07 -22.85 1.24
C VAL A 44 -2.04 -21.86 1.79
N ARG A 45 -1.68 -22.00 3.07
CA ARG A 45 -0.68 -21.14 3.72
C ARG A 45 0.68 -21.26 3.04
N GLU A 46 1.19 -22.48 2.88
CA GLU A 46 2.49 -22.73 2.23
C GLU A 46 2.52 -22.14 0.81
N LYS A 47 1.44 -22.31 0.05
CA LYS A 47 1.33 -21.73 -1.30
C LYS A 47 1.32 -20.20 -1.28
N LEU A 48 0.57 -19.59 -0.37
CA LEU A 48 0.48 -18.14 -0.26
C LEU A 48 1.77 -17.52 0.29
N GLU A 49 2.50 -18.20 1.18
CA GLU A 49 3.83 -17.78 1.63
C GLU A 49 4.80 -17.68 0.44
N GLY A 50 4.84 -18.70 -0.42
CA GLY A 50 5.64 -18.66 -1.66
C GLY A 50 5.21 -17.55 -2.64
N PHE A 51 3.91 -17.23 -2.69
CA PHE A 51 3.38 -16.15 -3.52
C PHE A 51 3.69 -14.75 -2.96
N LEU A 52 3.71 -14.59 -1.63
CA LEU A 52 3.96 -13.32 -0.95
C LEU A 52 5.44 -12.97 -0.85
N MET A 53 6.32 -13.97 -0.80
CA MET A 53 7.77 -13.79 -0.67
C MET A 53 8.38 -12.78 -1.68
N PRO A 54 8.04 -12.80 -2.99
CA PRO A 54 8.53 -11.79 -3.93
C PRO A 54 8.15 -10.35 -3.55
N TYR A 55 7.00 -10.12 -2.90
CA TYR A 55 6.60 -8.79 -2.45
C TYR A 55 7.44 -8.31 -1.25
N GLU A 56 7.87 -9.21 -0.37
CA GLU A 56 8.81 -8.87 0.70
C GLU A 56 10.15 -8.41 0.13
N PHE A 57 10.63 -9.06 -0.93
CA PHE A 57 11.87 -8.68 -1.60
C PHE A 57 11.72 -7.39 -2.39
N GLY A 58 10.64 -7.20 -3.15
CA GLY A 58 10.37 -5.94 -3.83
C GLY A 58 10.28 -4.76 -2.86
N LEU A 59 9.73 -4.96 -1.65
CA LEU A 59 9.73 -3.91 -0.62
C LEU A 59 11.11 -3.59 -0.08
N LYS A 60 12.04 -4.56 -0.02
CA LYS A 60 13.45 -4.30 0.32
C LYS A 60 14.16 -3.51 -0.77
N GLU A 61 13.91 -3.84 -2.04
CA GLU A 61 14.41 -3.07 -3.19
C GLU A 61 13.94 -1.61 -3.12
N ILE A 62 12.63 -1.39 -2.95
CA ILE A 62 12.04 -0.06 -2.80
C ILE A 62 12.60 0.66 -1.57
N LEU A 63 12.71 -0.02 -0.42
CA LEU A 63 13.24 0.60 0.80
C LEU A 63 14.68 1.06 0.59
N THR A 64 15.53 0.22 -0.01
CA THR A 64 16.93 0.55 -0.30
C THR A 64 17.02 1.77 -1.23
N LYS A 65 16.20 1.82 -2.28
CA LYS A 65 16.12 2.97 -3.20
C LYS A 65 15.73 4.26 -2.47
N ILE A 66 14.77 4.19 -1.55
CA ILE A 66 14.34 5.34 -0.76
C ILE A 66 15.41 5.77 0.23
N GLU A 67 16.09 4.83 0.89
CA GLU A 67 17.19 5.11 1.82
C GLU A 67 18.38 5.78 1.12
N ILE A 68 18.69 5.37 -0.11
CA ILE A 68 19.71 6.01 -0.94
C ILE A 68 19.32 7.46 -1.27
N LEU A 69 18.08 7.69 -1.73
CA LEU A 69 17.59 9.05 -2.01
C LEU A 69 17.62 9.94 -0.77
N SER A 70 17.19 9.40 0.37
CA SER A 70 17.26 10.08 1.67
C SER A 70 18.71 10.47 2.02
N GLY A 71 19.64 9.52 1.94
CA GLY A 71 21.06 9.78 2.26
C GLY A 71 21.74 10.74 1.29
N GLU A 72 21.34 10.75 0.01
CA GLU A 72 21.78 11.76 -0.96
C GLU A 72 21.28 13.16 -0.57
N TRP A 73 20.00 13.30 -0.23
CA TRP A 73 19.43 14.60 0.16
C TRP A 73 19.99 15.14 1.48
N ASP A 74 20.33 14.27 2.44
CA ASP A 74 21.02 14.68 3.68
C ASP A 74 22.33 15.45 3.41
N VAL A 75 22.98 15.19 2.27
CA VAL A 75 24.27 15.81 1.91
C VAL A 75 24.11 16.92 0.87
N THR A 76 23.14 16.79 -0.04
CA THR A 76 23.00 17.65 -1.22
C THR A 76 22.00 18.78 -1.05
N THR A 77 21.16 18.73 -0.01
CA THR A 77 20.08 19.70 0.19
C THR A 77 20.08 20.26 1.61
N PRO A 78 19.53 21.48 1.83
CA PRO A 78 19.45 22.07 3.17
C PRO A 78 18.58 21.27 4.16
N HIS A 79 17.62 20.51 3.66
CA HIS A 79 16.69 19.70 4.45
C HIS A 79 16.40 18.37 3.73
N ASN A 80 16.19 17.30 4.48
CA ASN A 80 15.80 16.02 3.90
C ASN A 80 14.28 15.99 3.63
N PRO A 81 13.83 15.70 2.40
CA PRO A 81 12.41 15.54 2.07
C PRO A 81 11.70 14.39 2.80
N ILE A 82 12.43 13.39 3.29
CA ILE A 82 11.90 12.16 3.88
C ILE A 82 12.14 12.14 5.39
N GLU A 83 11.07 12.01 6.16
CA GLU A 83 11.11 11.90 7.62
C GLU A 83 11.20 10.44 8.07
N HIS A 84 10.36 9.57 7.49
CA HIS A 84 10.40 8.14 7.76
C HIS A 84 9.68 7.32 6.70
N VAL A 85 10.05 6.05 6.61
CA VAL A 85 9.45 5.05 5.71
C VAL A 85 8.92 3.88 6.53
N LYS A 86 7.75 3.37 6.18
CA LYS A 86 7.19 2.13 6.74
C LYS A 86 6.80 1.20 5.60
N THR A 87 7.24 -0.04 5.64
CA THR A 87 6.84 -1.06 4.67
C THR A 87 6.00 -2.13 5.35
N ARG A 88 5.12 -2.77 4.57
CA ARG A 88 4.35 -3.93 5.03
C ARG A 88 3.96 -4.81 3.86
N VAL A 89 3.90 -6.11 4.10
CA VAL A 89 3.16 -7.04 3.24
C VAL A 89 1.80 -7.29 3.88
N LYS A 90 0.76 -7.35 3.04
CA LYS A 90 -0.60 -7.64 3.46
C LYS A 90 -0.64 -9.04 4.10
N SER A 91 -1.26 -9.16 5.27
CA SER A 91 -1.43 -10.48 5.90
C SER A 91 -2.29 -11.40 5.02
N MET A 92 -2.06 -12.71 5.14
CA MET A 92 -2.80 -13.72 4.40
C MET A 92 -4.32 -13.57 4.56
N ASP A 93 -4.81 -13.40 5.78
CA ASP A 93 -6.24 -13.20 6.06
C ASP A 93 -6.78 -11.93 5.40
N SER A 94 -6.00 -10.85 5.41
CA SER A 94 -6.36 -9.59 4.76
C SER A 94 -6.35 -9.69 3.24
N LEU A 95 -5.44 -10.50 2.67
CA LEU A 95 -5.39 -10.82 1.25
C LEU A 95 -6.62 -11.64 0.87
N LEU A 96 -6.85 -12.79 1.49
CA LEU A 96 -8.01 -13.66 1.23
C LEU A 96 -9.32 -12.88 1.34
N GLY A 97 -9.50 -12.10 2.41
CA GLY A 97 -10.69 -11.26 2.56
C GLY A 97 -10.81 -10.20 1.45
N LYS A 98 -9.69 -9.67 0.93
CA LYS A 98 -9.70 -8.77 -0.21
C LYS A 98 -10.10 -9.48 -1.51
N LEU A 99 -9.58 -10.69 -1.76
CA LEU A 99 -9.93 -11.49 -2.95
C LEU A 99 -11.43 -11.75 -3.03
N VAL A 100 -12.06 -12.08 -1.89
CA VAL A 100 -13.50 -12.29 -1.83
C VAL A 100 -14.27 -10.99 -2.10
N ARG A 101 -13.87 -9.88 -1.48
CA ARG A 101 -14.53 -8.57 -1.70
C ARG A 101 -14.41 -8.07 -3.15
N THR A 102 -13.30 -8.36 -3.82
CA THR A 102 -13.07 -7.93 -5.21
C THR A 102 -13.57 -8.95 -6.23
N GLY A 103 -14.01 -10.14 -5.81
CA GLY A 103 -14.37 -11.23 -6.72
C GLY A 103 -13.21 -11.67 -7.60
N CYS A 104 -11.97 -11.60 -7.09
CA CYS A 104 -10.79 -12.01 -7.83
C CYS A 104 -10.82 -13.53 -8.07
N PRO A 105 -10.49 -14.03 -9.27
CA PRO A 105 -10.36 -15.46 -9.50
C PRO A 105 -9.28 -16.10 -8.62
N PRO A 106 -9.41 -17.39 -8.25
CA PRO A 106 -8.42 -18.14 -7.46
C PRO A 106 -7.21 -18.56 -8.32
N ASP A 107 -6.59 -17.59 -9.00
CA ASP A 107 -5.40 -17.75 -9.82
C ASP A 107 -4.33 -16.75 -9.39
N LEU A 108 -3.10 -17.21 -9.17
CA LEU A 108 -2.05 -16.38 -8.60
C LEU A 108 -1.60 -15.24 -9.53
N GLU A 109 -1.65 -15.44 -10.85
CA GLU A 109 -1.29 -14.39 -11.80
C GLU A 109 -2.40 -13.34 -11.90
N GLU A 110 -3.68 -13.76 -11.94
CA GLU A 110 -4.81 -12.82 -11.82
C GLU A 110 -4.76 -12.02 -10.52
N ILE A 111 -4.42 -12.67 -9.39
CA ILE A 111 -4.26 -11.98 -8.10
C ILE A 111 -3.14 -10.94 -8.18
N ARG A 112 -1.99 -11.26 -8.77
CA ARG A 112 -0.87 -10.33 -8.97
C ARG A 112 -1.29 -9.11 -9.78
N HIS A 113 -2.01 -9.31 -10.89
CA HIS A 113 -2.42 -8.22 -11.77
C HIS A 113 -3.50 -7.32 -11.16
N ARG A 114 -4.46 -7.90 -10.41
CA ARG A 114 -5.63 -7.20 -9.88
C ARG A 114 -5.41 -6.59 -8.49
N ILE A 115 -4.58 -7.19 -7.66
CA ILE A 115 -4.39 -6.80 -6.26
C ILE A 115 -3.02 -6.13 -6.09
N ARG A 116 -2.98 -4.84 -6.40
CA ARG A 116 -1.73 -4.04 -6.48
C ARG A 116 -1.21 -3.50 -5.14
N ASP A 117 -1.91 -3.77 -4.02
CA ASP A 117 -1.56 -3.33 -2.66
C ASP A 117 -1.11 -4.49 -1.75
N ILE A 118 -0.57 -5.56 -2.32
CA ILE A 118 -0.01 -6.69 -1.55
C ILE A 118 1.25 -6.23 -0.83
N GLY A 119 2.19 -5.63 -1.55
CA GLY A 119 3.31 -4.87 -0.99
C GLY A 119 2.92 -3.41 -0.86
N GLY A 120 3.10 -2.83 0.34
CA GLY A 120 2.82 -1.42 0.57
C GLY A 120 3.99 -0.71 1.25
N ALA A 121 4.43 0.41 0.69
CA ALA A 121 5.35 1.34 1.32
C ALA A 121 4.63 2.65 1.64
N ARG A 122 4.93 3.23 2.79
CA ARG A 122 4.47 4.55 3.18
C ARG A 122 5.65 5.44 3.45
N ILE A 123 5.72 6.56 2.75
CA ILE A 123 6.75 7.57 2.92
C ILE A 123 6.09 8.80 3.52
N THR A 124 6.62 9.25 4.66
CA THR A 124 6.20 10.49 5.29
C THR A 124 7.26 11.56 5.00
N CYS A 125 6.81 12.69 4.47
CA CYS A 125 7.61 13.84 4.09
C CYS A 125 7.33 15.03 4.99
N SER A 126 8.26 15.98 5.03
CA SER A 126 8.12 17.21 5.82
C SER A 126 7.07 18.14 5.20
N TYR A 127 7.06 18.29 3.87
CA TYR A 127 6.17 19.21 3.15
C TYR A 127 5.44 18.55 1.97
N VAL A 128 4.42 19.25 1.44
CA VAL A 128 3.65 18.76 0.29
C VAL A 128 4.51 18.67 -0.98
N GLN A 129 5.36 19.66 -1.23
CA GLN A 129 6.28 19.69 -2.37
C GLN A 129 7.26 18.52 -2.34
N ASP A 130 7.71 18.15 -1.14
CA ASP A 130 8.61 17.01 -0.93
C ASP A 130 7.92 15.68 -1.30
N CYS A 131 6.61 15.57 -1.12
CA CYS A 131 5.87 14.39 -1.56
C CYS A 131 6.00 14.19 -3.08
N TYR A 132 5.90 15.27 -3.85
CA TYR A 132 6.05 15.23 -5.31
C TYR A 132 7.51 15.01 -5.73
N LEU A 133 8.47 15.60 -5.02
CA LEU A 133 9.90 15.38 -5.26
C LEU A 133 10.25 13.90 -5.09
N VAL A 134 9.84 13.28 -3.98
CA VAL A 134 10.06 11.86 -3.70
C VAL A 134 9.37 10.97 -4.74
N ALA A 135 8.12 11.29 -5.10
CA ALA A 135 7.38 10.55 -6.11
C ALA A 135 8.13 10.53 -7.45
N HIS A 136 8.60 11.70 -7.89
CA HIS A 136 9.33 11.83 -9.14
C HIS A 136 10.69 11.13 -9.11
N ALA A 137 11.44 11.29 -8.02
CA ALA A 137 12.75 10.67 -7.87
C ALA A 137 12.67 9.14 -7.86
N LEU A 138 11.62 8.56 -7.27
CA LEU A 138 11.42 7.12 -7.24
C LEU A 138 10.90 6.59 -8.59
N ALA A 139 9.92 7.26 -9.20
CA ALA A 139 9.31 6.84 -10.46
C ALA A 139 10.18 7.07 -11.71
N SER A 140 11.23 7.89 -11.61
CA SER A 140 12.18 8.14 -12.70
C SER A 140 13.35 7.15 -12.74
N GLN A 141 13.45 6.23 -11.76
CA GLN A 141 14.51 5.23 -11.76
C GLN A 141 14.36 4.27 -12.94
N PRO A 142 15.44 3.93 -13.67
CA PRO A 142 15.35 3.17 -14.92
C PRO A 142 14.73 1.78 -14.82
N ASP A 143 14.77 1.17 -13.63
CA ASP A 143 14.29 -0.18 -13.35
C ASP A 143 12.91 -0.19 -12.65
N ILE A 144 12.27 0.97 -12.52
CA ILE A 144 10.94 1.12 -11.92
C ILE A 144 9.94 1.53 -13.00
N THR A 145 8.79 0.85 -13.05
CA THR A 145 7.69 1.22 -13.95
C THR A 145 6.51 1.77 -13.15
N LEU A 146 6.07 2.99 -13.44
CA LEU A 146 4.86 3.56 -12.87
C LEU A 146 3.62 2.99 -13.58
N LEU A 147 2.86 2.15 -12.89
CA LEU A 147 1.62 1.54 -13.41
C LEU A 147 0.38 2.44 -13.23
N GLU A 148 0.33 3.20 -12.14
CA GLU A 148 -0.82 4.04 -11.82
C GLU A 148 -0.42 5.15 -10.82
N GLU A 149 -0.94 6.36 -11.02
CA GLU A 149 -0.79 7.49 -10.09
C GLU A 149 -2.18 8.00 -9.67
N LYS A 150 -2.39 8.19 -8.37
CA LYS A 150 -3.59 8.82 -7.80
C LYS A 150 -3.19 9.95 -6.88
N ASP A 151 -3.31 11.17 -7.36
CA ASP A 151 -3.05 12.35 -6.58
C ASP A 151 -4.29 12.77 -5.78
N TYR A 152 -4.38 12.29 -4.54
CA TYR A 152 -5.40 12.74 -3.58
C TYR A 152 -4.96 13.97 -2.76
N ILE A 153 -3.76 14.50 -2.99
CA ILE A 153 -3.35 15.80 -2.44
C ILE A 153 -4.08 16.89 -3.22
N ALA A 154 -3.99 16.85 -4.55
CA ALA A 154 -4.70 17.73 -5.45
C ALA A 154 -6.21 17.37 -5.54
N ASN A 155 -6.54 16.08 -5.67
CA ASN A 155 -7.93 15.61 -5.81
C ASN A 155 -8.43 14.95 -4.52
N VAL A 156 -8.68 15.78 -3.50
CA VAL A 156 -9.07 15.34 -2.15
C VAL A 156 -10.34 14.48 -2.19
N LYS A 157 -10.33 13.34 -1.46
CA LYS A 157 -11.54 12.51 -1.35
C LYS A 157 -12.64 13.22 -0.55
N PRO A 158 -13.93 12.89 -0.75
CA PRO A 158 -15.02 13.44 0.04
C PRO A 158 -14.87 13.25 1.57
N SER A 159 -14.08 12.27 2.01
CA SER A 159 -13.77 12.05 3.43
C SER A 159 -12.75 13.06 4.01
N GLY A 160 -12.12 13.89 3.18
CA GLY A 160 -10.99 14.74 3.56
C GLY A 160 -9.61 14.05 3.40
N TYR A 161 -9.61 12.78 2.97
CA TYR A 161 -8.37 12.02 2.81
C TYR A 161 -7.46 12.60 1.72
N ARG A 162 -6.18 12.78 2.06
CA ARG A 162 -5.10 13.23 1.18
C ARG A 162 -3.88 12.32 1.28
N SER A 163 -3.26 12.03 0.13
CA SER A 163 -2.03 11.26 -0.05
C SER A 163 -1.73 11.18 -1.54
N LEU A 164 -0.47 11.11 -1.93
CA LEU A 164 -0.08 10.76 -3.29
C LEU A 164 0.16 9.25 -3.37
N HIS A 165 -0.56 8.54 -4.24
CA HIS A 165 -0.45 7.08 -4.39
C HIS A 165 0.19 6.73 -5.72
N LEU A 166 1.28 5.98 -5.68
CA LEU A 166 1.90 5.37 -6.85
C LEU A 166 1.73 3.86 -6.77
N ILE A 167 1.40 3.22 -7.89
CA ILE A 167 1.60 1.79 -8.06
C ILE A 167 2.85 1.62 -8.92
N LEU A 168 3.90 1.10 -8.31
CA LEU A 168 5.19 0.85 -8.97
C LEU A 168 5.35 -0.63 -9.23
N GLU A 169 5.77 -1.00 -10.43
CA GLU A 169 6.20 -2.36 -10.75
C GLU A 169 7.72 -2.44 -10.57
N VAL A 170 8.14 -3.42 -9.76
CA VAL A 170 9.52 -3.56 -9.28
C VAL A 170 10.06 -4.94 -9.65
N PRO A 171 11.17 -5.05 -10.38
CA PRO A 171 11.76 -6.33 -10.74
C PRO A 171 12.45 -6.95 -9.52
N VAL A 172 12.09 -8.20 -9.21
CA VAL A 172 12.71 -8.99 -8.13
C VAL A 172 13.51 -10.13 -8.73
N PHE A 173 14.82 -10.07 -8.56
CA PHE A 173 15.76 -11.06 -9.07
C PHE A 173 15.88 -12.25 -8.12
N LEU A 174 15.24 -13.37 -8.46
CA LEU A 174 15.36 -14.64 -7.74
C LEU A 174 16.46 -15.50 -8.36
N SER A 175 16.80 -16.62 -7.71
CA SER A 175 17.87 -17.53 -8.14
C SER A 175 17.71 -18.11 -9.56
N THR A 176 16.49 -18.18 -10.09
CA THR A 176 16.18 -18.83 -11.37
C THR A 176 15.38 -17.97 -12.35
N ARG A 177 14.85 -16.83 -11.89
CA ARG A 177 13.97 -15.95 -12.69
C ARG A 177 13.86 -14.57 -12.08
N THR A 178 13.42 -13.61 -12.89
CA THR A 178 12.93 -12.32 -12.40
C THR A 178 11.41 -12.36 -12.27
N ILE A 179 10.87 -11.77 -11.21
CA ILE A 179 9.42 -11.55 -11.05
C ILE A 179 9.19 -10.07 -10.83
N ASP A 180 8.35 -9.47 -11.67
CA ASP A 180 7.91 -8.10 -11.48
C ASP A 180 6.73 -8.08 -10.50
N VAL A 181 6.84 -7.27 -9.44
CA VAL A 181 5.82 -7.17 -8.39
C VAL A 181 5.27 -5.76 -8.28
N PRO A 182 3.94 -5.58 -8.25
CA PRO A 182 3.35 -4.28 -7.98
C PRO A 182 3.46 -3.94 -6.49
N ILE A 183 3.93 -2.73 -6.20
CA ILE A 183 4.05 -2.15 -4.87
C ILE A 183 3.31 -0.82 -4.84
N GLU A 184 2.38 -0.70 -3.91
CA GLU A 184 1.71 0.58 -3.63
C GLU A 184 2.60 1.44 -2.73
N VAL A 185 3.03 2.59 -3.24
CA VAL A 185 3.74 3.61 -2.47
C VAL A 185 2.78 4.75 -2.15
N GLN A 186 2.55 4.98 -0.85
CA GLN A 186 1.74 6.07 -0.34
C GLN A 186 2.65 7.16 0.23
N ILE A 187 2.64 8.33 -0.37
CA ILE A 187 3.47 9.47 0.03
C ILE A 187 2.56 10.53 0.68
N ARG A 188 2.98 11.03 1.84
CA ARG A 188 2.16 11.89 2.72
C ARG A 188 3.01 12.89 3.47
N THR A 189 2.45 14.01 3.88
CA THR A 189 3.02 14.82 4.95
C THR A 189 2.77 14.18 6.32
N ILE A 190 3.43 14.69 7.36
CA ILE A 190 3.19 14.30 8.76
C ILE A 190 1.70 14.52 9.12
N ALA A 191 1.11 15.66 8.74
CA ALA A 191 -0.28 15.97 9.07
C ALA A 191 -1.26 15.02 8.35
N MET A 192 -0.99 14.69 7.08
CA MET A 192 -1.78 13.71 6.32
C MET A 192 -1.69 12.30 6.94
N ASP A 193 -0.50 11.84 7.33
CA ASP A 193 -0.36 10.50 7.93
C ASP A 193 -1.02 10.40 9.29
N PHE A 194 -0.91 11.45 10.12
CA PHE A 194 -1.60 11.53 11.40
C PHE A 194 -3.12 11.44 11.22
N TRP A 195 -3.69 12.28 10.35
CA TRP A 195 -5.13 12.28 10.10
C TRP A 195 -5.62 10.94 9.56
N ALA A 196 -4.93 10.38 8.56
CA ALA A 196 -5.33 9.12 7.93
C ALA A 196 -5.23 7.94 8.89
N SER A 197 -4.24 7.93 9.78
CA SER A 197 -4.09 6.88 10.80
C SER A 197 -5.22 6.95 11.84
N ALA A 198 -5.53 8.16 12.34
CA ALA A 198 -6.62 8.37 13.29
C ALA A 198 -7.99 8.04 12.68
N GLU A 199 -8.25 8.47 11.44
CA GLU A 199 -9.50 8.19 10.74
C GLU A 199 -9.71 6.68 10.51
N HIS A 200 -8.65 5.98 10.11
CA HIS A 200 -8.70 4.54 9.89
C HIS A 200 -8.98 3.77 11.19
N GLU A 201 -8.32 4.14 12.29
CA GLU A 201 -8.55 3.53 13.61
C GLU A 201 -10.01 3.72 14.07
N LEU A 202 -10.53 4.94 13.94
CA LEU A 202 -11.93 5.25 14.27
C LEU A 202 -12.88 4.43 13.39
N LYS A 203 -12.70 4.42 12.07
CA LYS A 203 -13.53 3.61 11.16
C LYS A 203 -13.51 2.13 11.53
N TYR A 204 -12.35 1.59 11.85
CA TYR A 204 -12.21 0.20 12.23
C TYR A 204 -13.02 -0.12 13.51
N LYS A 205 -12.88 0.71 14.55
CA LYS A 205 -13.61 0.54 15.82
C LYS A 205 -15.13 0.60 15.66
N TYR A 206 -15.62 1.42 14.74
CA TYR A 206 -17.06 1.58 14.44
C TYR A 206 -17.54 0.73 13.25
N LYS A 207 -16.75 -0.26 12.80
CA LYS A 207 -17.09 -1.14 11.65
C LYS A 207 -17.52 -0.35 10.38
N GLY A 208 -17.00 0.85 10.20
CA GLY A 208 -17.33 1.76 9.10
C GLY A 208 -18.56 2.64 9.31
N GLU A 209 -19.34 2.45 10.39
CA GLU A 209 -20.60 3.15 10.65
C GLU A 209 -20.42 4.37 11.58
N LEU A 210 -19.51 5.27 11.23
CA LEU A 210 -19.34 6.52 11.97
C LEU A 210 -20.59 7.42 11.82
N PRO A 211 -21.14 8.03 12.89
CA PRO A 211 -22.25 8.98 12.80
C PRO A 211 -21.93 10.15 11.86
N ALA A 212 -22.95 10.72 11.20
CA ALA A 212 -22.78 11.78 10.20
C ALA A 212 -22.04 13.01 10.74
N GLU A 213 -22.34 13.40 11.98
CA GLU A 213 -21.67 14.51 12.67
C GLU A 213 -20.16 14.25 12.85
N MET A 214 -19.78 13.04 13.25
CA MET A 214 -18.38 12.67 13.42
C MET A 214 -17.64 12.61 12.09
N ARG A 215 -18.30 12.16 11.01
CA ARG A 215 -17.74 12.21 9.65
C ARG A 215 -17.50 13.66 9.21
N ALA A 216 -18.45 14.54 9.42
CA ALA A 216 -18.30 15.97 9.13
C ALA A 216 -17.14 16.59 9.92
N LYS A 217 -17.01 16.23 11.20
CA LYS A 217 -15.89 16.67 12.06
C LYS A 217 -14.54 16.17 11.55
N LEU A 218 -14.43 14.92 11.10
CA LEU A 218 -13.20 14.39 10.50
C LEU A 218 -12.81 15.16 9.23
N VAL A 219 -13.78 15.48 8.36
CA VAL A 219 -13.55 16.31 7.16
C VAL A 219 -13.03 17.70 7.54
N GLN A 220 -13.60 18.32 8.57
CA GLN A 220 -13.12 19.62 9.08
C GLN A 220 -11.68 19.52 9.61
N ILE A 221 -11.36 18.49 10.40
CA ILE A 221 -9.99 18.27 10.91
C ILE A 221 -9.01 18.06 9.75
N ALA A 222 -9.42 17.36 8.69
CA ALA A 222 -8.59 17.17 7.50
C ALA A 222 -8.28 18.51 6.80
N ALA A 223 -9.27 19.39 6.71
CA ALA A 223 -9.09 20.74 6.15
C ALA A 223 -8.17 21.60 7.01
N THR A 224 -8.26 21.51 8.34
CA THR A 224 -7.32 22.19 9.26
C THR A 224 -5.90 21.66 9.09
N ALA A 225 -5.72 20.34 9.02
CA ALA A 225 -4.41 19.72 8.80
C ALA A 225 -3.79 20.17 7.47
N ALA A 226 -4.59 20.26 6.41
CA ALA A 226 -4.17 20.78 5.13
C ALA A 226 -3.74 22.26 5.19
N SER A 227 -4.49 23.10 5.91
CA SER A 227 -4.13 24.51 6.08
C SER A 227 -2.84 24.68 6.89
N LEU A 228 -2.59 23.80 7.86
CA LEU A 228 -1.33 23.77 8.59
C LEU A 228 -0.16 23.43 7.67
N ASP A 229 -0.28 22.38 6.84
CA ASP A 229 0.75 22.01 5.86
C ASP A 229 1.05 23.17 4.89
N GLU A 230 0.02 23.86 4.41
CA GLU A 230 0.16 25.00 3.51
C GLU A 230 0.89 26.18 4.17
N GLN A 231 0.49 26.56 5.39
CA GLN A 231 1.13 27.65 6.13
C GLN A 231 2.59 27.34 6.46
N MET A 232 2.89 26.11 6.85
CA MET A 232 4.26 25.66 7.10
C MET A 232 5.10 25.68 5.81
N GLY A 233 4.51 25.28 4.67
CA GLY A 233 5.16 25.38 3.37
C GLY A 233 5.52 26.82 2.98
N ILE A 234 4.60 27.77 3.21
CA ILE A 234 4.85 29.20 2.95
C ILE A 234 5.99 29.72 3.83
N VAL A 235 6.00 29.38 5.12
CA VAL A 235 7.07 29.80 6.05
C VAL A 235 8.43 29.25 5.60
N ARG A 236 8.47 27.98 5.18
CA ARG A 236 9.69 27.36 4.66
C ARG A 236 10.20 28.10 3.41
N GLU A 237 9.33 28.35 2.43
CA GLU A 237 9.70 29.06 1.20
C GLU A 237 10.26 30.46 1.47
N GLN A 238 9.76 31.15 2.50
CA GLN A 238 10.28 32.46 2.91
C GLN A 238 11.68 32.40 3.55
N ILE A 239 12.02 31.28 4.21
CA ILE A 239 13.31 31.11 4.90
C ILE A 239 14.38 30.58 3.94
N GLU A 240 14.04 29.57 3.15
CA GLU A 240 14.97 28.79 2.33
C GLU A 240 14.98 29.22 0.85
N GLY A 241 14.00 30.03 0.42
CA GLY A 241 13.73 30.31 -0.99
C GLY A 241 12.84 29.24 -1.64
N PRO A 242 12.51 29.40 -2.94
CA PRO A 242 11.71 28.40 -3.65
C PRO A 242 12.43 27.04 -3.65
N SER A 243 11.68 25.99 -3.32
CA SER A 243 12.15 24.60 -3.43
C SER A 243 12.64 24.31 -4.85
N LEU A 244 13.59 23.38 -4.99
CA LEU A 244 14.14 22.91 -6.28
C LEU A 244 13.06 22.85 -7.38
N PRO A 245 13.36 23.29 -8.61
CA PRO A 245 12.34 23.53 -9.62
C PRO A 245 11.55 22.26 -9.94
N THR A 246 10.29 22.23 -9.55
CA THR A 246 9.28 21.36 -10.16
C THR A 246 8.86 22.01 -11.47
N ARG A 247 9.40 21.50 -12.58
CA ARG A 247 9.10 21.82 -13.99
C ARG A 247 8.54 23.23 -14.28
N ASP A 248 9.39 24.04 -14.91
CA ASP A 248 9.01 24.76 -16.12
C ASP A 248 9.98 24.34 -17.26
N ASN A 249 9.40 23.98 -18.42
CA ASN A 249 10.01 23.82 -19.76
C ASN A 249 10.82 22.54 -20.09
N ALA A 250 10.11 21.52 -20.63
CA ALA A 250 10.53 20.71 -21.77
C ALA A 250 9.30 20.21 -22.53
#